data_AF-A0A553ZVK7-F1
#
_entry.id   AF-A0A553ZVK7-F1
#
_cell.length_a   1.000
_cell.length_b   1.000
_cell.length_c   1.000
_cell.angle_alpha   90.00
_cell.angle_beta   90.00
_cell.angle_gamma   90.00
#
_symmetry.space_group_name_H-M   'P 1'
#
loop_
_entity.id
_entity.type
_entity.pdbx_description
1 polymer ?
#
loop_
_entity_poly.entity_id
_entity_poly.type
_entity_poly.pdbx_seq_one_letter_code
_entity_poly.pdbx_strand_id
1 'polypeptide(L)' 'MGRFIALVILLIPIFTAGLGIKLMRDAFFHIVQPPFSSVSFQFLMGIILFFVGFAFIGGFIFHRDRKNGKIGPRFSKKEG' A
#
# COMPACT_ATOMS: atom_id res chain seq x y z
N MET A 1 14.19 13.42 -15.47
CA MET A 1 12.75 13.66 -15.18
C MET A 1 11.98 12.43 -14.67
N GLY A 2 12.25 11.20 -15.12
CA GLY A 2 11.49 10.00 -14.65
C GLY A 2 11.61 9.64 -13.15
N ARG A 3 12.70 10.06 -12.47
CA ARG A 3 12.88 9.80 -11.02
C ARG A 3 11.87 10.55 -10.15
N PHE A 4 11.45 11.75 -10.57
CA PHE A 4 10.47 12.55 -9.82
C PHE A 4 9.06 11.97 -9.94
N ILE A 5 8.70 11.50 -11.13
CA ILE A 5 7.41 10.84 -11.39
C ILE A 5 7.29 9.56 -10.56
N ALA A 6 8.37 8.78 -10.44
CA ALA A 6 8.39 7.60 -9.58
C ALA A 6 8.15 7.93 -8.09
N LEU A 7 8.65 9.08 -7.60
CA LEU A 7 8.39 9.54 -6.23
C LEU A 7 6.93 9.98 -6.05
N VAL A 8 6.36 10.68 -7.04
CA VAL A 8 4.95 11.08 -7.00
C VAL A 8 4.02 9.87 -7.05
N ILE A 9 4.34 8.85 -7.85
CA ILE A 9 3.59 7.58 -7.88
C ILE A 9 3.65 6.87 -6.53
N LEU A 10 4.76 6.98 -5.80
CA LEU A 10 4.90 6.40 -4.46
C LEU A 10 4.02 7.11 -3.41
N LEU A 11 3.61 8.35 -3.65
CA LEU A 11 2.70 9.06 -2.74
C LEU A 11 1.31 8.43 -2.72
N ILE A 12 0.82 7.96 -3.87
CA ILE A 12 -0.52 7.37 -4.00
C ILE A 12 -0.77 6.25 -2.97
N PRO A 13 0.05 5.18 -2.91
CA PRO A 13 -0.17 4.12 -1.93
C PRO A 13 0.09 4.55 -0.49
N ILE A 14 0.94 5.57 -0.26
CA ILE A 14 1.16 6.14 1.08
C ILE A 14 -0.13 6.81 1.58
N PHE A 15 -0.78 7.62 0.73
CA PHE A 15 -2.07 8.21 1.06
C PHE A 15 -3.14 7.15 1.28
N THR A 16 -3.23 6.14 0.41
CA THR A 16 -4.19 5.03 0.57
C THR A 16 -3.98 4.27 1.87
N ALA A 17 -2.73 3.95 2.22
CA ALA A 17 -2.41 3.27 3.48
C ALA A 17 -2.72 4.17 4.70
N GLY A 18 -2.43 5.47 4.63
CA GLY A 18 -2.77 6.43 5.66
C GLY A 18 -4.28 6.58 5.87
N LEU A 19 -5.07 6.55 4.80
CA LEU A 19 -6.54 6.52 4.89
C LEU A 19 -7.04 5.24 5.55
N GLY A 20 -6.44 4.08 5.23
CA GLY A 20 -6.73 2.81 5.89
C GLY A 20 -6.49 2.86 7.39
N ILE A 21 -5.31 3.36 7.82
CA ILE A 21 -4.96 3.53 9.24
C ILE A 21 -5.93 4.48 9.94
N LYS A 22 -6.31 5.59 9.29
CA LYS A 22 -7.28 6.54 9.84
C LYS A 22 -8.61 5.86 10.14
N LEU A 23 -9.14 5.08 9.20
CA LEU A 23 -10.40 4.34 9.38
C LEU A 23 -10.31 3.29 10.49
N MET A 24 -9.18 2.59 10.60
CA MET A 24 -8.93 1.63 11.68
C MET A 24 -8.88 2.32 13.05
N ARG A 25 -8.16 3.44 13.16
CA ARG A 25 -8.12 4.26 14.37
C ARG A 25 -9.52 4.69 14.79
N ASP A 26 -10.30 5.25 13.86
CA ASP A 26 -11.64 5.74 14.14
C ASP A 26 -12.57 4.59 14.60
N ALA A 27 -12.36 3.37 14.08
CA ALA A 27 -13.08 2.19 14.53
C ALA A 27 -12.76 1.79 15.98
N PHE A 28 -11.50 1.94 16.45
CA PHE A 28 -11.14 1.67 17.85
C PHE A 28 -11.84 2.61 18.83
N PHE A 29 -12.07 3.87 18.43
CA PHE A 29 -12.81 4.84 19.23
C PHE A 29 -14.34 4.73 19.08
N HIS A 30 -14.85 3.70 18.39
CA HIS A 30 -16.27 3.56 18.05
C HIS A 30 -16.84 4.77 17.28
N ILE A 31 -15.99 5.50 16.56
CA ILE A 31 -16.38 6.64 15.74
C ILE A 31 -16.71 6.13 14.34
N VAL A 32 -18.00 6.11 14.03
CA VAL A 32 -18.49 5.76 12.70
C VAL A 32 -18.35 6.98 11.79
N GLN A 33 -17.56 6.84 10.72
CA GLN A 33 -17.43 7.85 9.68
C GLN A 33 -18.45 7.58 8.57
N PRO A 34 -19.21 8.59 8.10
CA PRO A 34 -20.00 8.44 6.88
C PRO A 34 -19.07 8.09 5.71
N PRO A 35 -19.38 7.10 4.84
CA PRO A 35 -20.68 6.43 4.61
C PRO A 35 -20.82 5.04 5.26
N PHE A 36 -20.01 4.70 6.27
CA PHE A 36 -20.04 3.35 6.86
C PHE A 36 -21.19 3.19 7.86
N SER A 37 -21.90 2.06 7.80
CA SER A 37 -23.04 1.77 8.70
C SER A 37 -22.62 1.02 9.98
N SER A 38 -21.42 0.44 10.03
CA SER A 38 -20.93 -0.30 11.20
C SER A 38 -19.42 -0.15 11.39
N VAL A 39 -19.00 -0.16 12.65
CA VAL A 39 -17.58 -0.08 13.06
C VAL A 39 -16.79 -1.25 12.49
N SER A 40 -17.35 -2.46 12.48
CA SER A 40 -16.70 -3.66 11.94
C SER A 40 -16.46 -3.55 10.42
N PHE A 41 -17.42 -3.00 9.67
CA PHE A 41 -17.27 -2.82 8.22
C PHE A 41 -16.27 -1.70 7.90
N GLN A 42 -16.27 -0.61 8.69
CA GLN A 42 -15.26 0.46 8.60
C GLN A 42 -13.85 -0.08 8.87
N PHE A 43 -13.68 -0.91 9.90
CA PHE A 43 -12.40 -1.52 10.23
C PHE A 43 -11.91 -2.47 9.13
N LEU A 44 -12.80 -3.30 8.58
CA LEU A 44 -12.48 -4.21 7.47
C LEU A 44 -12.05 -3.44 6.22
N MET A 45 -12.75 -2.36 5.87
CA MET A 45 -12.33 -1.48 4.76
C MET A 45 -11.00 -0.79 5.04
N GLY A 46 -10.77 -0.35 6.28
CA GLY A 46 -9.49 0.21 6.71
C GLY A 46 -8.33 -0.77 6.50
N ILE A 47 -8.51 -2.03 6.90
CA ILE A 47 -7.56 -3.12 6.68
C ILE A 47 -7.29 -3.32 5.18
N ILE A 48 -8.33 -3.42 4.36
CA ILE A 48 -8.19 -3.64 2.92
C ILE A 48 -7.41 -2.49 2.27
N LEU A 49 -7.75 -1.24 2.58
CA LEU A 49 -7.04 -0.08 2.05
C LEU A 49 -5.57 -0.04 2.49
N PHE A 50 -5.29 -0.41 3.74
CA PHE A 50 -3.93 -0.52 4.24
C PHE A 50 -3.13 -1.59 3.48
N PHE A 51 -3.67 -2.80 3.35
CA PHE A 51 -3.00 -3.90 2.64
C PHE A 51 -2.83 -3.61 1.15
N VAL A 52 -3.79 -2.94 0.51
CA VAL A 52 -3.68 -2.53 -0.90
C VAL A 52 -2.54 -1.51 -1.06
N GLY A 53 -2.47 -0.48 -0.21
CA GLY A 53 -1.38 0.48 -0.22
C GLY A 53 -0.03 -0.19 0.06
N PHE A 54 0.03 -1.06 1.06
CA PHE A 54 1.24 -1.79 1.44
C PHE A 54 1.73 -2.74 0.34
N ALA A 55 0.83 -3.54 -0.24
CA ALA A 55 1.13 -4.46 -1.33
C ALA A 55 1.60 -3.72 -2.58
N PHE A 56 1.02 -2.55 -2.87
CA PHE A 56 1.46 -1.71 -3.99
C PHE A 56 2.88 -1.18 -3.78
N ILE A 57 3.22 -0.72 -2.57
CA ILE A 57 4.59 -0.29 -2.23
C ILE A 57 5.56 -1.47 -2.35
N GLY A 58 5.22 -2.63 -1.77
CA GLY A 58 6.02 -3.84 -1.85
C GLY A 58 6.25 -4.31 -3.29
N GLY A 59 5.19 -4.32 -4.10
CA GLY A 59 5.26 -4.67 -5.52
C GLY A 59 6.08 -3.69 -6.34
N PHE A 60 5.96 -2.39 -6.08
CA PHE A 60 6.76 -1.35 -6.73
C PHE A 60 8.24 -1.48 -6.39
N ILE A 61 8.58 -1.66 -5.11
CA ILE A 61 9.96 -1.89 -4.66
C ILE A 61 10.52 -3.15 -5.31
N PHE A 62 9.76 -4.26 -5.31
CA PHE A 62 10.18 -5.51 -5.92
C PHE A 62 10.44 -5.38 -7.43
N HIS A 63 9.55 -4.71 -8.17
CA HIS A 63 9.74 -4.46 -9.60
C HIS A 63 10.97 -3.58 -9.86
N ARG A 64 11.16 -2.53 -9.05
CA ARG A 64 12.30 -1.61 -9.17
C ARG A 64 13.62 -2.31 -8.86
N ASP A 65 13.69 -3.11 -7.80
CA ASP A 65 14.90 -3.82 -7.40
C ASP A 65 15.22 -4.98 -8.34
N ARG A 66 14.20 -5.63 -8.93
CA ARG A 66 14.37 -6.60 -10.02
C ARG A 66 15.05 -5.98 -11.23
N LYS A 67 14.65 -4.77 -11.63
CA LYS A 67 15.25 -4.06 -12.78
C LYS A 67 16.70 -3.63 -12.53
N ASN A 68 17.08 -3.40 -11.26
CA ASN A 68 18.43 -2.97 -10.88
C ASN A 68 19.38 -4.13 -10.54
N GLY A 69 18.98 -5.39 -10.75
CA GLY A 69 19.83 -6.57 -10.53
C GLY A 69 20.22 -6.84 -9.06
N LYS A 70 19.57 -6.19 -8.09
CA LYS A 70 19.86 -6.31 -6.65
C LYS A 70 19.04 -7.39 -5.94
N ILE A 71 18.29 -8.19 -6.70
CA ILE A 71 17.53 -9.32 -6.17
C ILE A 71 18.45 -10.53 -6.02
N GLY A 72 18.30 -11.26 -4.91
CA GLY A 72 19.10 -12.46 -4.66
C GLY A 72 18.96 -13.52 -5.77
N PRO A 73 19.95 -14.42 -5.92
CA PRO A 73 20.03 -15.38 -7.02
C PRO A 73 18.81 -16.32 -7.17
N ARG A 74 17.93 -16.42 -6.16
CA ARG A 74 16.65 -17.15 -6.23
C ARG A 74 15.55 -16.44 -7.03
N PHE A 75 15.61 -15.13 -7.21
CA PHE A 75 14.58 -14.34 -7.90
C PHE A 75 15.09 -13.69 -9.20
N SER A 76 16.40 -13.71 -9.44
CA SER A 76 16.97 -13.30 -10.71
C SER A 76 16.50 -14.26 -11.81
N LYS A 77 15.88 -13.72 -12.86
CA LYS A 77 15.48 -14.52 -14.02
C LYS A 77 16.78 -15.04 -14.64
N LYS A 78 17.00 -16.37 -14.63
CA LYS A 78 17.96 -16.99 -15.54
C LYS A 78 17.46 -16.66 -16.95
N GLU A 79 18.10 -15.69 -17.58
CA GLU A 79 18.06 -15.56 -19.04
C GLU A 79 18.84 -16.76 -19.56
N GLY A 80 18.10 -17.83 -19.89
CA GLY A 80 18.56 -18.92 -20.73
C GLY A 80 18.18 -18.62 -22.17
#